data_AF-A0A3L6T1U3-F1
#
_entry.id   AF-A0A3L6T1U3-F1
#
_cell.length_a   1.000
_cell.length_b   1.000
_cell.length_c   1.000
_cell.angle_alpha   90.00
_cell.angle_beta   90.00
_cell.angle_gamma   90.00
#
_symmetry.space_group_name_H-M   'P 1'
#
loop_
_entity.id
_entity.type
_entity.pdbx_description
1 polymer ?
#
loop_
_entity_poly.entity_id
_entity_poly.type
_entity_poly.pdbx_seq_one_letter_code
_entity_poly.pdbx_strand_id
1 'polypeptide(L)' 'MITDVDDKDVIHYFHQGLHNIELWRKMFESNPKTVSEMMVVVNKHANMEDAEKAHHHHKDRRHCDDRPKQRHDDRQ' A
#
# COMPACT_ATOMS: atom_id res chain seq x y z
N MET A 1 -21.73 -23.20 16.16
CA MET A 1 -20.73 -22.93 17.21
C MET A 1 -19.72 -21.99 16.58
N ILE A 2 -19.72 -20.71 16.96
CA ILE A 2 -18.61 -19.82 16.60
C ILE A 2 -17.53 -20.20 17.61
N THR A 3 -16.49 -20.91 17.15
CA THR A 3 -15.34 -21.24 17.99
C THR A 3 -14.70 -19.93 18.44
N ASP A 4 -14.40 -19.79 19.72
CA ASP A 4 -13.53 -18.72 20.19
C ASP A 4 -12.22 -18.82 19.39
N VAL A 5 -11.94 -17.80 18.59
CA VAL A 5 -10.70 -17.71 17.82
C VAL A 5 -9.74 -16.86 18.64
N ASP A 6 -8.57 -17.40 18.94
CA ASP A 6 -7.54 -16.68 19.67
C ASP A 6 -6.95 -15.56 18.80
N ASP A 7 -6.65 -14.42 19.41
CA ASP A 7 -6.02 -13.27 18.73
C ASP A 7 -4.76 -13.70 17.96
N LYS A 8 -3.99 -14.64 18.50
CA LYS A 8 -2.80 -15.19 17.87
C LYS A 8 -3.11 -15.91 16.56
N ASP A 9 -4.19 -16.67 16.51
CA ASP A 9 -4.60 -17.40 15.31
C ASP A 9 -5.08 -16.42 14.25
N VAL A 10 -5.87 -15.41 14.64
CA VAL A 10 -6.32 -14.35 13.72
C VAL A 10 -5.12 -13.62 13.12
N ILE A 11 -4.16 -13.19 13.95
CA ILE A 11 -2.97 -12.48 13.50
C ILE A 11 -2.11 -13.37 12.61
N HIS A 12 -1.95 -14.66 12.97
CA HIS A 12 -1.16 -15.61 12.18
C HIS A 12 -1.72 -15.79 10.77
N TYR A 13 -3.01 -16.11 10.66
CA TYR A 13 -3.65 -16.35 9.36
C TYR A 13 -3.77 -15.06 8.53
N PHE A 14 -4.03 -13.92 9.17
CA PHE A 14 -4.00 -12.62 8.49
C PHE A 14 -2.63 -12.36 7.87
N HIS A 15 -1.56 -12.58 8.63
CA HIS A 15 -0.19 -12.39 8.15
C HIS A 15 0.19 -13.36 7.03
N GLN A 16 -0.32 -14.60 7.03
CA GLN A 16 -0.12 -15.56 5.94
C GLN A 16 -0.84 -15.16 4.64
N GLY A 17 -2.04 -14.61 4.74
CA GLY A 17 -2.84 -14.19 3.59
C GLY A 17 -2.49 -12.80 3.04
N LEU A 18 -1.56 -12.09 3.68
CA LEU A 18 -1.25 -10.72 3.32
C LEU A 18 -0.26 -10.64 2.14
N HIS A 19 -0.74 -10.16 1.00
CA HIS A 19 0.07 -10.03 -0.22
C HIS A 19 0.77 -8.67 -0.36
N ASN A 20 0.35 -7.65 0.40
CA ASN A 20 1.05 -6.36 0.41
C ASN A 20 2.34 -6.50 1.23
N ILE A 21 3.50 -6.42 0.57
CA ILE A 21 4.82 -6.60 1.18
C ILE A 21 5.18 -5.51 2.19
N GLU A 22 4.73 -4.27 2.00
CA GLU A 22 5.01 -3.17 2.90
C GLU A 22 4.20 -3.29 4.18
N LEU A 23 2.90 -3.54 4.05
CA LEU A 23 2.03 -3.81 5.19
C LEU A 23 2.46 -5.09 5.91
N TRP A 24 2.92 -6.11 5.19
CA TRP A 24 3.46 -7.34 5.77
C TRP A 24 4.66 -7.03 6.67
N ARG A 25 5.61 -6.25 6.15
CA ARG A 25 6.79 -5.83 6.90
C ARG A 25 6.41 -4.98 8.11
N LYS A 26 5.45 -4.07 7.98
CA LYS A 26 4.97 -3.23 9.10
C LYS A 26 4.26 -4.02 10.17
N MET A 27 3.46 -5.01 9.78
CA MET A 27 2.84 -5.96 10.70
C MET A 27 3.90 -6.78 11.46
N PHE A 28 4.94 -7.25 10.78
CA PHE A 28 6.05 -7.96 11.41
C PHE A 28 6.84 -7.07 12.38
N GLU A 29 7.19 -5.85 11.97
CA GLU A 29 7.95 -4.88 12.78
C GLU A 29 7.19 -4.44 14.04
N SER A 30 5.87 -4.24 13.92
CA SER A 30 5.02 -3.79 15.04
C SER A 30 4.61 -4.91 15.98
N ASN A 31 4.61 -6.16 15.51
CA ASN A 31 4.36 -7.37 16.30
C ASN A 31 3.11 -7.26 17.21
N PRO A 32 1.92 -6.95 16.64
CA PRO A 32 0.70 -6.80 17.43
C PRO A 32 0.39 -8.10 18.17
N LYS A 33 -0.10 -7.96 19.41
CA LYS A 33 -0.51 -9.09 20.27
C LYS A 33 -2.00 -9.29 20.29
N THR A 34 -2.76 -8.26 19.91
CA THR A 34 -4.22 -8.32 19.84
C THR A 34 -4.73 -7.93 18.47
N VAL A 35 -5.94 -8.37 18.14
CA VAL A 35 -6.62 -7.96 16.91
C VAL A 35 -6.80 -6.45 16.86
N SER A 36 -7.04 -5.81 18.01
CA SER A 36 -7.16 -4.35 18.10
C SER A 36 -5.86 -3.63 17.69
N GLU A 37 -4.71 -4.08 18.20
CA GLU A 37 -3.40 -3.54 17.81
C GLU A 37 -3.10 -3.78 16.33
N MET A 38 -3.42 -4.97 15.81
CA MET A 38 -3.32 -5.26 14.38
C MET A 38 -4.15 -4.26 13.55
N MET A 39 -5.39 -3.98 13.94
CA MET A 39 -6.24 -3.03 13.23
C MET A 39 -5.68 -1.60 13.24
N VAL A 40 -4.99 -1.19 14.31
CA VAL A 40 -4.29 0.11 14.33
C VAL A 40 -3.18 0.14 13.29
N VAL A 41 -2.39 -0.94 13.17
CA VAL A 41 -1.30 -1.04 12.18
C VAL A 41 -1.86 -1.01 10.77
N VAL A 42 -2.90 -1.81 10.49
CA VAL A 42 -3.56 -1.88 9.18
C VAL A 42 -4.14 -0.53 8.80
N ASN A 43 -4.94 0.10 9.66
CA ASN A 43 -5.58 1.38 9.36
C ASN A 43 -4.56 2.51 9.13
N LYS A 44 -3.45 2.50 9.88
CA LYS A 44 -2.39 3.49 9.71
C LYS A 44 -1.69 3.39 8.36
N HIS A 45 -1.52 2.17 7.82
CA HIS A 45 -0.70 1.93 6.63
C HIS A 45 -1.52 1.73 5.35
N ALA A 46 -2.77 1.27 5.42
CA ALA A 46 -3.69 1.24 4.27
C ALA A 46 -3.89 2.65 3.68
N ASN A 47 -4.01 3.66 4.56
CA ASN A 47 -4.11 5.06 4.13
C ASN A 47 -2.80 5.61 3.53
N MET A 48 -1.65 5.09 3.94
CA MET A 48 -0.36 5.49 3.36
C MET A 48 -0.17 4.90 1.96
N GLU A 49 -0.54 3.63 1.72
CA GLU A 49 -0.47 3.02 0.40
C GLU A 49 -1.33 3.77 -0.62
N ASP A 50 -2.57 4.12 -0.29
CA ASP A 50 -3.44 4.89 -1.18
C ASP A 50 -2.89 6.29 -1.45
N ALA A 51 -2.29 6.94 -0.44
CA ALA A 51 -1.66 8.24 -0.60
C ALA A 51 -0.41 8.16 -1.50
N GLU A 52 0.41 7.13 -1.34
CA GLU A 52 1.60 6.91 -2.16
C GLU A 52 1.23 6.54 -3.60
N LYS A 53 0.22 5.69 -3.79
CA LYS A 53 -0.31 5.34 -5.11
C LYS A 53 -0.87 6.56 -5.83
N ALA A 54 -1.64 7.40 -5.15
CA ALA A 54 -2.13 8.67 -5.70
C ALA A 54 -0.96 9.59 -6.11
N HIS A 55 0.12 9.61 -5.32
CA HIS A 55 1.31 10.38 -5.63
C HIS A 55 2.11 9.80 -6.81
N HIS A 56 2.20 8.47 -6.95
CA HIS A 56 2.84 7.82 -8.11
C HIS A 56 2.09 8.14 -9.41
N HIS A 57 0.76 8.03 -9.39
CA HIS A 57 -0.07 8.40 -10.55
C HIS A 57 0.09 9.87 -10.95
N HIS A 58 0.41 10.74 -10.00
CA HIS A 58 0.71 12.14 -10.30
C HIS A 58 2.07 12.33 -10.98
N LYS A 59 3.08 11.52 -10.64
CA LYS A 59 4.42 11.58 -11.28
C LYS A 59 4.41 11.03 -12.70
N ASP A 60 3.71 9.93 -12.96
CA ASP A 60 3.59 9.38 -14.32
C ASP A 60 2.91 10.37 -15.28
N ARG A 61 1.91 11.11 -14.80
CA ARG A 61 1.29 12.20 -15.57
C ARG A 61 2.27 13.31 -15.97
N ARG A 62 3.22 13.67 -15.08
CA ARG A 62 4.25 14.68 -15.38
C ARG A 62 5.27 14.18 -16.40
N HIS A 63 5.49 12.86 -16.49
CA HIS A 63 6.44 12.30 -17.44
C HIS A 63 5.88 12.17 -18.87
N CYS A 64 4.55 12.22 -19.04
CA CYS A 64 3.92 12.24 -20.36
C CYS A 64 4.01 13.62 -21.06
N ASP A 65 4.35 14.69 -20.36
CA ASP A 65 4.52 16.04 -20.94
C ASP A 65 5.91 16.27 -21.56
N ASP A 66 6.87 15.34 -21.39
CA ASP A 66 8.18 15.35 -22.08
C ASP A 66 8.09 14.76 -23.51
N ARG A 67 6.95 14.93 -24.21
CA ARG A 67 6.89 14.66 -25.65
C ARG A 67 7.77 15.69 -26.40
N PRO A 68 8.56 15.26 -27.39
CA PRO A 68 9.54 16.12 -28.04
C PRO A 68 8.84 17.31 -28.70
N LYS A 69 9.35 18.50 -28.41
CA LYS A 69 9.00 19.78 -29.04
C LYS A 69 8.89 19.56 -30.56
N GLN A 70 7.67 19.62 -31.07
CA GLN A 70 7.33 19.45 -32.48
C GLN A 70 8.22 20.39 -33.29
N ARG A 71 9.10 19.82 -34.13
CA ARG A 71 10.00 20.59 -35.00
C ARG A 71 9.14 21.50 -35.87
N HIS A 72 9.34 22.80 -35.74
CA HIS A 72 8.79 23.78 -36.67
C HIS A 72 9.50 23.54 -38.00
N ASP A 73 8.83 22.85 -38.91
CA ASP A 73 9.29 22.65 -40.28
C ASP A 73 8.83 23.88 -41.07
N ASP A 74 9.59 24.97 -40.95
CA ASP A 74 9.43 26.15 -41.79
C ASP A 74 10.02 25.85 -43.16
N ARG A 75 9.19 25.25 -44.00
CA ARG A 75 9.41 25.14 -45.43
C ARG A 75 9.06 26.50 -46.08
N GLN A 76 10.08 27.24 -46.48
CA GLN A 76 10.00 28.25 -47.55
C GLN A 76 11.02 27.92 -48.63
#